data_AF-A0A4Y2HFV4-F1
#
_entry.id   AF-A0A4Y2HFV4-F1
#
_cell.length_a   1.000
_cell.length_b   1.000
_cell.length_c   1.000
_cell.angle_alpha   90.00
_cell.angle_beta   90.00
_cell.angle_gamma   90.00
#
_symmetry.space_group_name_H-M   'P 1'
#
loop_
_entity.id
_entity.type
_entity.pdbx_description
1 polymer ?
#
loop_
_entity_poly.entity_id
_entity_poly.type
_entity_poly.pdbx_seq_one_letter_code
_entity_poly.pdbx_strand_id
1 'polypeptide(L)'
;MTVTPAVDAKGVGRRRVIREKGRQRLSRLVKQHQRQTVAQLTAQYNAGASASVSEHTVQRTLFDMGLCSRRLTRVPLLTKRHRQLRLKWAREH
;
A
#
# COMPACT_ATOMS: atom_id res chain seq x y z
N MET A 1 -15.75 35.05 15.85
CA MET A 1 -15.62 34.80 14.40
C MET A 1 -15.25 33.35 14.20
N THR A 2 -16.25 32.48 14.00
CA THR A 2 -16.04 31.03 13.88
C THR A 2 -15.74 30.70 12.43
N VAL A 3 -14.52 30.26 12.14
CA VAL A 3 -14.09 29.81 10.82
C VAL A 3 -14.66 28.41 10.56
N THR A 4 -15.67 28.33 9.69
CA THR A 4 -16.18 27.06 9.15
C THR A 4 -15.12 26.49 8.20
N PRO A 5 -14.61 25.26 8.37
CA PRO A 5 -13.65 24.73 7.42
C PRO A 5 -14.35 24.44 6.10
N ALA A 6 -13.72 24.86 5.01
CA ALA A 6 -14.17 24.65 3.65
C ALA A 6 -14.37 23.15 3.39
N VAL A 7 -15.61 22.77 3.09
CA VAL A 7 -15.94 21.44 2.58
C VAL A 7 -15.41 21.33 1.16
N ASP A 8 -14.49 20.38 0.96
CA ASP A 8 -13.83 20.09 -0.32
C ASP A 8 -14.84 20.05 -1.48
N ALA A 9 -14.66 20.94 -2.46
CA ALA A 9 -15.50 21.04 -3.64
C ALA A 9 -15.47 19.74 -4.44
N LYS A 10 -16.61 19.02 -4.47
CA LYS A 10 -16.78 17.80 -5.26
C LYS A 10 -17.24 18.17 -6.66
N GLY A 11 -16.42 17.89 -7.67
CA GLY A 11 -16.85 17.90 -9.06
C GLY A 11 -18.08 17.00 -9.28
N VAL A 12 -18.95 17.36 -10.21
CA VAL A 12 -20.28 16.79 -10.48
C VAL A 12 -20.22 15.37 -11.12
N GLY A 13 -19.08 14.69 -11.03
CA GLY A 13 -18.85 13.38 -11.63
C GLY A 13 -19.30 12.21 -10.75
N ARG A 14 -19.23 10.99 -11.32
CA ARG A 14 -19.53 9.76 -10.58
C ARG A 14 -18.65 9.63 -9.35
N ARG A 15 -19.29 9.43 -8.20
CA ARG A 15 -18.59 9.28 -6.92
C ARG A 15 -17.66 8.06 -6.93
N ARG A 16 -16.42 8.24 -6.44
CA ARG A 16 -15.46 7.14 -6.27
C ARG A 16 -15.99 6.13 -5.25
N VAL A 17 -15.86 4.83 -5.58
CA VAL A 17 -16.25 3.71 -4.72
C VAL A 17 -15.36 3.65 -3.47
N ILE A 18 -14.05 3.80 -3.66
CA ILE A 18 -13.08 3.84 -2.56
C ILE A 18 -12.92 5.29 -2.09
N ARG A 19 -13.42 5.57 -0.88
CA ARG A 19 -13.22 6.85 -0.18
C ARG A 19 -11.87 6.87 0.55
N GLU A 20 -11.56 8.00 1.18
CA GLU A 20 -10.30 8.20 1.91
C GLU A 20 -10.03 7.15 3.00
N LYS A 21 -11.03 6.79 3.82
CA LYS A 21 -10.89 5.68 4.80
C LYS A 21 -10.55 4.34 4.14
N GLY A 22 -11.11 4.09 2.95
CA GLY A 22 -10.81 2.89 2.15
C GLY A 22 -9.37 2.91 1.63
N ARG A 23 -8.88 4.06 1.17
CA ARG A 23 -7.48 4.26 0.77
C ARG A 23 -6.51 4.02 1.92
N GLN A 24 -6.80 4.55 3.11
CA GLN A 24 -6.00 4.31 4.31
C GLN A 24 -5.98 2.83 4.72
N ARG A 25 -7.11 2.13 4.60
CA ARG A 25 -7.18 0.67 4.85
C ARG A 25 -6.34 -0.11 3.84
N LEU A 26 -6.45 0.21 2.54
CA LEU A 26 -5.62 -0.41 1.50
C LEU A 26 -4.13 -0.17 1.73
N SER A 27 -3.72 1.05 2.09
CA SER A 27 -2.33 1.37 2.40
C SER A 27 -1.78 0.53 3.55
N ARG A 28 -2.59 0.32 4.61
CA ARG A 28 -2.20 -0.55 5.74
C ARG A 28 -2.05 -2.01 5.32
N LEU A 29 -2.99 -2.54 4.53
CA LEU A 29 -2.92 -3.93 4.03
C LEU A 29 -1.66 -4.17 3.20
N VAL A 30 -1.34 -3.26 2.28
CA VAL A 30 -0.12 -3.36 1.45
C VAL A 30 1.15 -3.33 2.29
N LYS A 31 1.20 -2.48 3.34
CA LYS A 31 2.36 -2.40 4.25
C LYS A 31 2.57 -3.69 5.06
N GLN A 32 1.48 -4.33 5.49
CA GLN A 32 1.54 -5.59 6.23
C GLN A 32 1.96 -6.77 5.33
N HIS A 33 1.49 -6.79 4.09
CA HIS A 33 1.69 -7.91 3.17
C HIS A 33 2.32 -7.48 1.84
N GLN A 34 3.59 -7.06 1.89
CA GLN A 34 4.34 -6.53 0.74
C GLN A 34 4.45 -7.48 -0.47
N ARG A 35 4.13 -8.77 -0.31
CA ARG A 35 4.24 -9.81 -1.35
C ARG A 35 2.91 -10.31 -1.90
N GLN A 36 1.78 -9.83 -1.38
CA GLN A 36 0.47 -10.30 -1.84
C GLN A 36 0.13 -9.78 -3.24
N THR A 37 -0.62 -10.58 -3.98
CA THR A 37 -1.16 -10.18 -5.29
C THR A 37 -2.37 -9.25 -5.11
N VAL A 38 -2.73 -8.53 -6.18
CA VAL A 38 -3.91 -7.64 -6.17
C VAL A 38 -5.19 -8.43 -5.86
N ALA A 39 -5.33 -9.65 -6.39
CA ALA A 39 -6.46 -10.53 -6.10
C ALA A 39 -6.57 -10.87 -4.61
N GLN A 40 -5.46 -11.22 -3.96
CA GLN A 40 -5.41 -11.51 -2.53
C GLN A 40 -5.75 -10.28 -1.69
N LEU A 41 -5.18 -9.13 -2.03
CA LEU A 41 -5.48 -7.85 -1.37
C LEU A 41 -6.96 -7.48 -1.52
N THR A 42 -7.55 -7.74 -2.69
CA THR A 42 -8.96 -7.47 -2.98
C THR A 42 -9.88 -8.36 -2.16
N ALA A 43 -9.59 -9.66 -2.11
CA ALA A 43 -10.33 -10.60 -1.27
C ALA A 43 -10.28 -10.19 0.21
N GLN A 44 -9.09 -9.85 0.73
CA GLN A 44 -8.91 -9.42 2.11
C GLN A 44 -9.60 -8.07 2.41
N TYR A 45 -9.57 -7.15 1.45
CA TYR A 45 -10.28 -5.88 1.56
C TYR A 45 -11.79 -6.10 1.60
N ASN A 46 -12.33 -6.91 0.69
CA ASN A 46 -13.76 -7.20 0.59
C ASN A 46 -14.30 -7.98 1.79
N ALA A 47 -13.50 -8.86 2.41
CA ALA A 47 -13.89 -9.63 3.61
C ALA A 47 -14.35 -8.76 4.80
N GLY A 48 -13.99 -7.47 4.84
CA GLY A 48 -14.40 -6.54 5.90
C GLY A 48 -15.04 -5.26 5.37
N ALA A 49 -15.47 -5.24 4.11
CA ALA A 49 -16.09 -4.06 3.49
C ALA A 49 -17.59 -4.30 3.26
N SER A 50 -18.41 -3.27 3.52
CA SER A 50 -19.85 -3.29 3.26
C SER A 50 -20.20 -3.29 1.76
N ALA A 51 -19.25 -2.96 0.89
CA ALA A 51 -19.39 -2.99 -0.55
C ALA A 51 -18.17 -3.68 -1.16
N SER A 52 -18.41 -4.63 -2.06
CA SER A 52 -17.35 -5.31 -2.78
C SER A 52 -16.73 -4.39 -3.83
N VAL A 53 -15.41 -4.54 -3.99
CA VAL A 53 -14.63 -3.78 -4.95
C VAL A 53 -13.93 -4.76 -5.89
N SER A 54 -13.90 -4.44 -7.18
CA SER A 54 -13.20 -5.24 -8.18
C SER A 54 -11.68 -5.09 -8.05
N GLU A 55 -10.93 -6.11 -8.48
CA GLU A 55 -9.46 -6.07 -8.51
C GLU A 55 -8.93 -4.89 -9.31
N HIS A 56 -9.55 -4.60 -10.46
CA HIS A 56 -9.17 -3.48 -11.31
C HIS A 56 -9.34 -2.14 -10.59
N THR A 57 -10.43 -1.96 -9.82
CA THR A 57 -10.62 -0.75 -9.01
C THR A 57 -9.56 -0.62 -7.91
N VAL A 58 -9.18 -1.71 -7.26
CA VAL A 58 -8.10 -1.72 -6.26
C VAL A 58 -6.77 -1.35 -6.92
N GLN A 59 -6.45 -1.96 -8.06
CA GLN A 59 -5.21 -1.67 -8.81
C GLN A 59 -5.10 -0.20 -9.22
N ARG A 60 -6.17 0.38 -9.78
CA ARG A 60 -6.20 1.81 -10.14
C ARG A 60 -6.01 2.69 -8.92
N THR A 61 -6.64 2.36 -7.80
CA THR A 61 -6.52 3.14 -6.57
C THR A 61 -5.11 3.05 -5.99
N LEU A 62 -4.46 1.89 -6.05
CA LEU A 62 -3.05 1.72 -5.65
C LEU A 62 -2.12 2.58 -6.52
N PHE A 63 -2.32 2.57 -7.83
CA PHE A 63 -1.55 3.39 -8.75
C PHE A 63 -1.75 4.88 -8.52
N ASP A 64 -3.00 5.33 -8.32
CA ASP A 64 -3.33 6.72 -7.96
C ASP A 64 -2.69 7.16 -6.62
N MET A 65 -2.38 6.21 -5.73
CA MET A 65 -1.66 6.46 -4.48
C MET A 65 -0.13 6.41 -4.63
N GLY A 66 0.39 6.17 -5.84
CA GLY A 66 1.82 6.02 -6.10
C GLY A 66 2.40 4.66 -5.71
N LEU A 67 1.55 3.66 -5.47
CA LEU A 67 1.98 2.30 -5.17
C LEU A 67 2.02 1.46 -6.44
N CYS A 68 3.15 0.84 -6.70
CA CYS A 68 3.34 -0.07 -7.82
C CYS A 68 3.92 -1.41 -7.36
N SER A 69 3.71 -2.45 -8.14
CA SER A 69 4.41 -3.71 -7.94
C SER A 69 5.92 -3.50 -8.16
N ARG A 70 6.74 -4.11 -7.31
CA ARG A 70 8.20 -4.10 -7.47
C ARG A 70 8.73 -5.52 -7.34
N ARG A 71 9.58 -5.92 -8.28
CA ARG A 71 10.34 -7.17 -8.15
C ARG A 71 11.42 -6.96 -7.09
N LEU A 72 11.45 -7.85 -6.10
CA LEU A 72 12.52 -7.87 -5.10
C LEU A 72 13.86 -8.09 -5.80
N THR A 73 14.86 -7.31 -5.40
CA THR A 73 16.24 -7.53 -5.83
C THR A 73 16.70 -8.89 -5.32
N ARG A 74 17.24 -9.72 -6.22
CA ARG A 74 17.83 -11.02 -5.86
C ARG A 74 19.10 -10.78 -5.06
N VAL A 75 18.99 -10.83 -3.74
CA VAL A 75 20.14 -10.74 -2.83
C VAL A 75 20.62 -12.15 -2.46
N PRO A 76 21.93 -12.40 -2.35
CA PRO A 76 22.44 -13.68 -1.89
C PRO A 76 21.98 -13.94 -0.45
N LEU A 77 21.74 -15.22 -0.14
CA LEU A 77 21.36 -15.63 1.19
C LEU A 77 22.56 -15.48 2.13
N LEU A 78 22.54 -14.41 2.94
CA LEU A 78 23.57 -14.13 3.94
C LEU A 78 23.18 -14.73 5.29
N THR A 79 24.03 -15.64 5.79
CA THR A 79 23.97 -16.14 7.16
C THR A 79 24.29 -15.03 8.17
N LYS A 80 23.93 -15.21 9.45
CA LYS A 80 24.21 -14.23 10.50
C LYS A 80 25.71 -13.88 10.60
N ARG A 81 26.59 -14.89 10.52
CA ARG A 81 28.05 -14.73 10.54
C ARG A 81 28.53 -13.81 9.40
N HIS A 82 28.05 -14.03 8.17
CA HIS A 82 28.45 -13.20 7.03
C HIS A 82 28.05 -11.73 7.21
N ARG A 83 26.87 -11.46 7.78
CA ARG A 83 26.41 -10.08 8.06
C ARG A 83 27.29 -9.40 9.09
N GLN A 84 27.66 -10.10 10.16
CA GLN A 84 28.54 -9.57 11.21
C GLN A 84 29.93 -9.22 10.66
N LEU A 85 30.53 -10.11 9.88
CA LEU A 85 31.85 -9.87 9.26
C LEU A 85 31.82 -8.67 8.31
N ARG A 86 30.81 -8.57 7.45
CA ARG A 86 30.65 -7.42 6.54
C ARG A 86 30.47 -6.10 7.29
N LEU A 87 29.66 -6.11 8.35
CA LEU A 87 29.43 -4.92 9.17
C LEU A 87 30.69 -4.50 9.93
N LYS A 88 31.47 -5.46 10.44
CA LYS A 88 32.75 -5.18 11.10
C LYS A 88 33.72 -4.52 10.12
N TRP A 89 33.90 -5.10 8.94
CA TRP A 89 34.80 -4.55 7.92
C TRP A 89 34.43 -3.12 7.51
N ALA A 90 33.14 -2.86 7.24
CA ALA A 90 32.62 -1.54 6.84
C ALA A 90 32.62 -0.48 7.97
N ARG A 91 32.99 -0.86 9.19
CA ARG A 91 33.19 0.07 10.31
C ARG A 91 34.67 0.37 10.55
N GLU A 92 35.54 -0.56 10.19
CA GLU A 92 37.00 -0.45 10.33
C GLU A 92 37.64 0.30 9.16
N HIS A 93 36.97 0.34 8.00
CA HIS A 93 37.37 1.02 6.77
C HIS A 93 36.24 1.93 6.32
#